data_AF-A0A061D9L2-F1
#
_entry.id   AF-A0A061D9L2-F1
#
_cell.length_a   1.000
_cell.length_b   1.000
_cell.length_c   1.000
_cell.angle_alpha   90.00
_cell.angle_beta   90.00
_cell.angle_gamma   90.00
#
_symmetry.space_group_name_H-M   'P 1'
#
loop_
_entity.id
_entity.type
_entity.pdbx_description
1 polymer ?
#
loop_
_entity_poly.entity_id
_entity_poly.type
_entity_poly.pdbx_seq_one_letter_code
_entity_poly.pdbx_strand_id
1 'polypeptide(L)'
;MDLRNCSPHCSPITYRAYALYSQSFAHTYLSWTVYLPDRLWESLQKLHYDLQKHRGSGKCSSLHLCSTALPLLYLHGFTPPEVGSQPTLTCQQVIGRLQEIVNGGPISSLMTAMDNLLYGIREPFILILVALWSLAFFQFMNPMLYRLDVLYIRSHLICSRASHLIDVKALLTDGRKMLSLYKDVDYFDYTVD
;
A
#
# COMPACT_ATOMS: atom_id res chain seq x y z
N MET A 1 -11.98 2.09 27.38
CA MET A 1 -12.34 0.72 27.81
C MET A 1 -11.95 0.58 29.26
N ASP A 2 -12.93 0.46 30.16
CA ASP A 2 -12.70 0.37 31.60
C ASP A 2 -11.95 -0.91 31.98
N LEU A 3 -10.75 -0.76 32.51
CA LEU A 3 -9.83 -1.84 32.93
C LEU A 3 -10.37 -2.68 34.11
N ARG A 4 -11.53 -2.34 34.68
CA ARG A 4 -12.04 -2.94 35.93
C ARG A 4 -12.81 -4.24 35.73
N ASN A 5 -13.25 -4.56 34.50
CA ASN A 5 -14.10 -5.73 34.24
C ASN A 5 -13.42 -6.84 33.41
N CYS A 6 -12.16 -6.68 33.03
CA CYS A 6 -11.38 -7.71 32.35
C CYS A 6 -10.24 -8.15 33.27
N SER A 7 -10.38 -9.32 33.90
CA SER A 7 -9.24 -9.96 34.55
C SER A 7 -8.28 -10.45 33.46
N PRO A 8 -7.05 -9.92 33.38
CA PRO A 8 -6.12 -10.33 32.32
C PRO A 8 -5.73 -11.79 32.52
N HIS A 9 -6.16 -12.65 31.60
CA HIS A 9 -5.85 -14.08 31.65
C HIS A 9 -4.42 -14.40 31.21
N CYS A 10 -3.81 -13.55 30.39
CA CYS A 10 -2.42 -13.62 29.93
C CYS A 10 -1.95 -12.19 29.62
N SER A 11 -0.66 -11.93 29.83
CA SER A 11 0.01 -10.70 29.39
C SER A 11 1.13 -11.04 28.41
N PRO A 12 1.52 -10.13 27.51
CA PRO A 12 2.74 -10.33 26.73
C PRO A 12 3.95 -10.29 27.67
N ILE A 13 4.98 -11.08 27.37
CA ILE A 13 6.22 -11.13 28.16
C ILE A 13 6.92 -9.77 28.25
N THR A 14 6.72 -8.94 27.24
CA THR A 14 7.30 -7.60 27.13
C THR A 14 6.46 -6.52 27.84
N TYR A 15 5.31 -6.87 28.42
CA TYR A 15 4.37 -5.91 29.02
C TYR A 15 5.05 -4.93 29.98
N ARG A 16 5.86 -5.44 30.92
CA ARG A 16 6.57 -4.61 31.91
C ARG A 16 7.55 -3.63 31.27
N ALA A 17 8.31 -4.08 30.27
CA ALA A 17 9.26 -3.23 29.56
C ALA A 17 8.53 -2.15 28.75
N TYR A 18 7.46 -2.51 28.03
CA TYR A 18 6.66 -1.54 27.27
C TYR A 18 5.94 -0.55 28.18
N ALA A 19 5.45 -0.98 29.35
CA ALA A 19 4.82 -0.08 30.30
C ALA A 19 5.77 1.05 30.76
N LEU A 20 7.07 0.77 30.86
CA LEU A 20 8.07 1.76 31.29
C LEU A 20 8.65 2.57 30.12
N TYR A 21 8.88 1.93 28.97
CA TYR A 21 9.69 2.52 27.89
C TYR A 21 8.88 2.90 26.64
N SER A 22 7.59 2.58 26.57
CA SER A 22 6.74 2.88 25.40
C SER A 22 6.76 4.35 25.04
N GLN A 23 6.70 5.25 26.02
CA GLN A 23 6.68 6.69 25.77
C GLN A 23 8.00 7.20 25.17
N SER A 24 9.14 6.68 25.62
CA SER A 24 10.46 7.11 25.14
C SER A 24 10.79 6.60 23.74
N PHE A 25 10.35 5.39 23.40
CA PHE A 25 10.67 4.74 22.11
C PHE A 25 9.46 4.55 21.21
N ALA A 26 8.41 5.36 21.39
CA ALA A 26 7.18 5.28 20.61
C ALA A 26 7.44 5.29 19.10
N HIS A 27 8.37 6.14 18.64
CA HIS A 27 8.75 6.24 17.23
C HIS A 27 9.27 4.90 16.66
N THR A 28 10.13 4.20 17.40
CA THR A 28 10.66 2.90 16.99
C THR A 28 9.59 1.83 17.02
N TYR A 29 8.78 1.78 18.09
CA TYR A 29 7.73 0.78 18.20
C TYR A 29 6.65 0.93 17.13
N LEU A 30 6.27 2.16 16.78
CA LEU A 30 5.34 2.44 15.67
C LEU A 30 5.90 2.00 14.31
N SER A 31 7.22 2.02 14.11
CA SER A 31 7.80 1.46 12.89
C SER A 31 7.65 -0.07 12.85
N TRP A 32 7.63 -0.72 14.01
CA TRP A 32 7.52 -2.17 14.09
C TRP A 32 6.09 -2.69 14.00
N THR A 33 5.09 -1.88 14.37
CA THR A 33 3.68 -2.30 14.34
C THR A 33 3.18 -2.74 12.97
N VAL A 34 3.88 -2.40 11.89
CA VAL A 34 3.57 -2.85 10.53
C VAL A 34 3.65 -4.37 10.39
N TYR A 35 4.65 -5.01 11.02
CA TYR A 35 4.92 -6.45 10.84
C TYR A 35 4.35 -7.33 11.96
N LEU A 36 3.92 -6.70 13.06
CA LEU A 36 3.47 -7.41 14.26
C LEU A 36 2.15 -8.18 14.08
N PRO A 37 1.12 -7.66 13.39
CA PRO A 37 -0.19 -8.31 13.33
C PRO A 37 -0.16 -9.68 12.63
N ASP A 38 0.45 -9.76 11.45
CA ASP A 38 0.59 -11.02 10.70
C ASP A 38 1.41 -12.05 11.48
N ARG A 39 2.51 -11.60 12.09
CA ARG A 39 3.36 -12.46 12.92
C ARG A 39 2.65 -12.96 14.17
N LEU A 40 1.84 -12.12 14.79
CA LEU A 40 1.02 -12.50 15.94
C LEU A 40 0.02 -13.58 15.54
N TRP A 41 -0.66 -13.41 14.41
CA TRP A 41 -1.59 -14.39 13.87
C TRP A 41 -0.94 -15.75 13.61
N GLU A 42 0.18 -15.77 12.88
CA GLU A 42 0.95 -16.99 12.61
C GLU A 42 1.41 -17.67 13.91
N SER A 43 1.86 -16.88 14.88
CA SER A 43 2.29 -17.35 16.20
C SER A 43 1.14 -18.01 16.96
N LEU A 44 -0.04 -17.39 16.98
CA LEU A 44 -1.24 -17.94 17.62
C LEU A 44 -1.70 -19.25 16.97
N GLN A 45 -1.65 -19.34 15.64
CA GLN A 45 -2.00 -20.55 14.91
C GLN A 45 -1.04 -21.71 15.23
N LYS A 46 0.27 -21.44 15.26
CA LYS A 46 1.30 -22.43 15.66
C LYS A 46 1.12 -22.88 17.12
N LEU A 47 0.91 -21.92 18.02
CA LEU A 47 0.65 -22.20 19.44
C LEU A 47 -0.58 -23.10 19.62
N HIS A 48 -1.67 -22.82 18.90
CA HIS A 48 -2.87 -23.65 18.95
C HIS A 48 -2.58 -25.09 18.49
N TYR A 49 -1.87 -25.25 17.36
CA TYR A 49 -1.49 -26.56 16.83
C TYR A 49 -0.60 -27.36 17.80
N ASP A 50 0.43 -26.73 18.37
CA ASP A 50 1.36 -27.40 19.28
C ASP A 50 0.69 -27.81 20.60
N LEU A 51 -0.18 -26.95 21.14
CA LEU A 51 -0.98 -27.28 22.33
C LEU A 51 -1.98 -28.42 22.04
N GLN A 52 -2.60 -28.43 20.87
CA GLN A 52 -3.51 -29.49 20.45
C GLN A 52 -2.78 -30.83 20.28
N LYS A 53 -1.59 -30.81 19.69
CA LYS A 53 -0.72 -31.99 19.56
C LYS A 53 -0.32 -32.56 20.92
N HIS A 54 0.10 -31.69 21.84
CA HIS A 54 0.45 -32.10 23.21
C HIS A 54 -0.73 -32.72 23.96
N ARG A 55 -1.95 -32.18 23.78
CA ARG A 55 -3.17 -32.75 24.40
C ARG A 55 -3.40 -34.21 24.01
N GLY A 56 -3.09 -34.60 22.77
CA GLY A 56 -3.22 -36.00 22.32
C GLY A 56 -2.31 -36.97 23.07
N SER A 57 -1.27 -36.46 23.74
CA SER A 57 -0.21 -37.26 24.38
C SER A 57 -0.38 -37.43 25.90
N GLY A 58 -1.30 -36.74 26.57
CA GLY A 58 -1.47 -36.88 28.03
C GLY A 58 -2.49 -35.93 28.68
N LYS A 59 -3.04 -36.34 29.83
CA LYS A 59 -4.03 -35.58 30.62
C LYS A 59 -3.34 -34.46 31.43
N CYS A 60 -3.25 -33.25 30.89
CA CYS A 60 -2.89 -32.07 31.70
C CYS A 60 -4.12 -31.52 32.44
N SER A 61 -4.08 -31.57 33.79
CA SER A 61 -5.16 -31.12 34.67
C SER A 61 -5.25 -29.60 34.79
N SER A 62 -4.11 -28.90 34.71
CA SER A 62 -4.04 -27.45 34.74
C SER A 62 -2.91 -26.94 33.85
N LEU A 63 -3.03 -25.70 33.39
CA LEU A 63 -2.02 -25.06 32.54
C LEU A 63 -0.66 -24.92 33.24
N HIS A 64 -0.69 -24.60 34.54
CA HIS A 64 0.51 -24.30 35.34
C HIS A 64 1.30 -25.54 35.75
N LEU A 65 0.64 -26.70 35.94
CA LEU A 65 1.33 -27.96 36.25
C LEU A 65 1.83 -28.68 34.99
N CYS A 66 1.48 -28.21 33.80
CA CYS A 66 1.81 -28.87 32.56
C CYS A 66 3.22 -28.46 32.11
N SER A 67 4.18 -29.39 32.22
CA SER A 67 5.60 -29.16 31.89
C SER A 67 5.84 -28.67 30.46
N THR A 68 4.93 -28.93 29.52
CA THR A 68 5.10 -28.58 28.11
C THR A 68 4.24 -27.39 27.67
N ALA A 69 3.05 -27.21 28.22
CA ALA A 69 2.16 -26.12 27.81
C ALA A 69 2.69 -24.75 28.25
N LEU A 70 3.30 -24.67 29.44
CA LEU A 70 3.84 -23.41 29.94
C LEU A 70 5.04 -22.92 29.11
N PRO A 71 6.07 -23.73 28.79
CA PRO A 71 7.13 -23.32 27.88
C PRO A 71 6.65 -22.88 26.49
N LEU A 72 5.62 -23.54 25.94
CA LEU A 72 5.04 -23.15 24.65
C LEU A 72 4.41 -21.75 24.72
N LEU A 73 3.72 -21.41 25.80
CA LEU A 73 3.19 -20.05 25.98
C LEU A 73 4.32 -19.01 26.02
N TYR A 74 5.39 -19.27 26.78
CA TYR A 74 6.56 -18.39 26.84
C TYR A 74 7.25 -18.24 25.48
N LEU A 75 7.40 -19.33 24.73
CA LEU A 75 7.99 -19.33 23.38
C LEU A 75 7.21 -18.40 22.43
N HIS A 76 5.89 -18.40 22.54
CA HIS A 76 5.00 -17.53 21.75
C HIS A 76 4.76 -16.15 22.38
N GLY A 77 5.46 -15.80 23.47
CA GLY A 77 5.47 -14.47 24.06
C GLY A 77 4.36 -14.19 25.07
N PHE A 78 3.63 -15.20 25.54
CA PHE A 78 2.58 -15.07 26.53
C PHE A 78 3.05 -15.51 27.92
N THR A 79 2.75 -14.68 28.93
CA THR A 79 3.00 -14.99 30.33
C THR A 79 1.68 -15.17 31.06
N PRO A 80 1.59 -16.14 31.99
CA PRO A 80 0.45 -16.21 32.89
C PRO A 80 0.37 -14.95 33.77
N PRO A 81 -0.80 -14.65 34.35
CA PRO A 81 -0.96 -13.49 35.20
C PRO A 81 -0.09 -13.64 36.46
N GLU A 82 0.76 -12.65 36.70
CA GLU A 82 1.69 -12.61 37.84
C GLU A 82 1.02 -12.12 39.12
N VAL A 83 -0.08 -11.37 39.02
CA VAL A 83 -0.75 -10.71 40.14
C VAL A 83 -2.21 -11.17 40.22
N GLY A 84 -2.58 -11.78 41.34
CA GLY A 84 -3.93 -12.24 41.64
C GLY A 84 -4.07 -13.76 41.78
N SER A 85 -5.24 -14.22 42.24
CA SER A 85 -5.60 -15.63 42.29
C SER A 85 -5.50 -16.23 40.89
N GLN A 86 -4.56 -17.15 40.67
CA GLN A 86 -4.40 -17.75 39.36
C GLN A 86 -5.69 -18.49 38.99
N PRO A 87 -6.34 -18.11 37.88
CA PRO A 87 -7.55 -18.79 37.47
C PRO A 87 -7.19 -20.24 37.17
N THR A 88 -7.98 -21.19 37.67
CA THR A 88 -7.82 -22.63 37.41
C THR A 88 -8.15 -22.93 35.95
N LEU A 89 -7.33 -22.45 35.02
CA LEU A 89 -7.51 -22.63 33.59
C LEU A 89 -6.96 -24.01 33.20
N THR A 90 -7.81 -24.79 32.55
CA THR A 90 -7.44 -26.08 31.98
C THR A 90 -6.87 -25.86 30.58
N CYS A 91 -5.90 -26.67 30.15
CA CYS A 91 -5.36 -26.61 28.78
C CYS A 91 -6.46 -26.70 27.71
N GLN A 92 -7.54 -27.47 27.96
CA GLN A 92 -8.69 -27.55 27.05
C GLN A 92 -9.41 -26.20 26.87
N GLN A 93 -9.59 -25.44 27.94
CA GLN A 93 -10.24 -24.14 27.87
C GLN A 93 -9.37 -23.17 27.07
N VAL A 94 -8.05 -23.18 27.31
CA VAL A 94 -7.09 -22.35 26.57
C VAL A 94 -7.13 -22.69 25.07
N ILE A 95 -7.05 -23.97 24.71
CA ILE A 95 -7.10 -24.41 23.30
C ILE A 95 -8.42 -23.97 22.63
N GLY A 96 -9.56 -24.14 23.31
CA GLY A 96 -10.86 -23.71 22.77
C GLY A 96 -10.95 -22.21 22.56
N ARG A 97 -10.47 -21.41 23.53
CA ARG A 97 -10.39 -19.94 23.40
C ARG A 97 -9.44 -19.52 22.30
N LEU A 98 -8.28 -20.16 22.15
CA LEU A 98 -7.36 -19.90 21.05
C LEU A 98 -8.03 -20.20 19.71
N GLN A 99 -8.81 -21.28 19.60
CA GLN A 99 -9.53 -21.61 18.38
C GLN A 99 -10.59 -20.55 18.03
N GLU A 100 -11.31 -20.05 19.04
CA GLU A 100 -12.27 -18.95 18.88
C GLU A 100 -11.59 -17.65 18.47
N ILE A 101 -10.43 -17.32 19.05
CA ILE A 101 -9.67 -16.12 18.70
C ILE A 101 -9.10 -16.25 17.30
N VAL A 102 -8.56 -17.43 16.97
CA VAL A 102 -7.98 -17.69 15.66
C VAL A 102 -9.09 -17.61 14.61
N ASN A 103 -10.09 -18.48 14.66
CA ASN A 103 -11.14 -18.52 13.64
C ASN A 103 -12.14 -17.36 13.71
N GLY A 104 -12.15 -16.59 14.81
CA GLY A 104 -13.17 -15.60 15.09
C GLY A 104 -12.84 -14.20 14.60
N GLY A 105 -13.81 -13.32 14.83
CA GLY A 105 -13.71 -11.89 14.52
C GLY A 105 -12.69 -11.08 15.32
N PRO A 106 -12.26 -11.41 16.57
CA PRO A 106 -11.39 -10.50 17.34
C PRO A 106 -10.06 -10.19 16.65
N ILE A 107 -9.40 -11.21 16.09
CA ILE A 107 -8.15 -11.03 15.38
C ILE A 107 -8.35 -10.36 14.01
N SER A 108 -9.43 -10.70 13.29
CA SER A 108 -9.75 -10.10 11.99
C SER A 108 -10.08 -8.62 12.14
N SER A 109 -10.81 -8.26 13.21
CA SER A 109 -11.09 -6.89 13.60
C SER A 109 -9.80 -6.15 13.97
N LEU A 110 -8.90 -6.79 14.73
CA LEU A 110 -7.59 -6.23 15.04
C LEU A 110 -6.75 -6.00 13.77
N MET A 111 -6.72 -6.96 12.84
CA MET A 111 -6.00 -6.85 11.58
C MET A 111 -6.54 -5.69 10.75
N THR A 112 -7.87 -5.63 10.59
CA THR A 112 -8.55 -4.53 9.88
C THR A 112 -8.25 -3.17 10.51
N ALA A 113 -8.24 -3.09 11.84
CA ALA A 113 -7.92 -1.85 12.54
C ALA A 113 -6.46 -1.42 12.33
N MET A 114 -5.53 -2.38 12.32
CA MET A 114 -4.13 -2.12 12.01
C MET A 114 -3.95 -1.68 10.55
N ASP A 115 -4.62 -2.33 9.60
CA ASP A 115 -4.60 -1.94 8.18
C ASP A 115 -5.12 -0.51 8.00
N ASN A 116 -6.21 -0.15 8.66
CA ASN A 116 -6.76 1.21 8.63
C ASN A 116 -5.79 2.24 9.21
N LEU A 117 -5.09 1.89 10.30
CA LEU A 117 -4.06 2.75 10.90
C LEU A 117 -2.89 2.95 9.93
N LEU A 118 -2.39 1.88 9.31
CA LEU A 118 -1.29 1.93 8.35
C LEU A 118 -1.67 2.71 7.09
N TYR A 119 -2.89 2.50 6.59
CA TYR A 119 -3.44 3.25 5.48
C TYR A 119 -3.53 4.74 5.81
N GLY A 120 -4.08 5.10 6.97
CA GLY A 120 -4.17 6.50 7.41
C GLY A 120 -2.82 7.19 7.54
N ILE A 121 -1.78 6.48 7.99
CA ILE A 121 -0.42 7.02 8.05
C ILE A 121 0.15 7.23 6.63
N ARG A 122 -0.17 6.35 5.67
CA ARG A 122 0.39 6.36 4.32
C ARG A 122 -0.38 7.27 3.34
N GLU A 123 -1.66 7.51 3.58
CA GLU A 123 -2.55 8.33 2.75
C GLU A 123 -1.94 9.69 2.35
N PRO A 124 -1.43 10.54 3.27
CA PRO A 124 -0.87 11.84 2.88
C PRO A 124 0.32 11.71 1.92
N PHE A 125 1.15 10.68 2.09
CA PHE A 125 2.30 10.45 1.20
C PHE A 125 1.85 10.05 -0.20
N ILE A 126 0.82 9.21 -0.31
CA ILE A 126 0.25 8.80 -1.61
C ILE A 126 -0.34 10.02 -2.32
N LEU A 127 -1.12 10.83 -1.61
CA LEU A 127 -1.73 12.04 -2.18
C LEU A 127 -0.69 13.05 -2.64
N ILE A 128 0.36 13.30 -1.83
CA ILE A 128 1.46 14.19 -2.21
C ILE A 128 2.17 13.67 -3.46
N LEU A 129 2.47 12.37 -3.52
CA LEU A 129 3.11 11.76 -4.68
C LEU A 129 2.25 11.95 -5.93
N VAL A 130 0.96 11.61 -5.87
CA VAL A 130 0.01 11.77 -6.99
C VAL A 130 -0.09 13.24 -7.42
N ALA A 131 -0.16 14.18 -6.48
CA ALA A 131 -0.19 15.61 -6.77
C ALA A 131 1.09 16.09 -7.46
N LEU A 132 2.27 15.66 -6.98
CA LEU A 132 3.56 15.97 -7.59
C LEU A 132 3.66 15.44 -9.02
N TRP A 133 3.25 14.19 -9.26
CA TRP A 133 3.23 13.60 -10.61
C TRP A 133 2.24 14.31 -11.53
N SER A 134 1.05 14.66 -11.02
CA SER A 134 0.04 15.39 -11.78
C SER A 134 0.53 16.78 -12.18
N LEU A 135 1.20 17.49 -11.27
CA LEU A 135 1.81 18.78 -11.54
C LEU A 135 2.94 18.67 -12.55
N ALA A 136 3.82 17.68 -12.42
CA ALA A 136 4.88 17.43 -13.39
C ALA A 136 4.30 17.16 -14.79
N PHE A 137 3.30 16.28 -14.89
CA PHE A 137 2.62 15.98 -16.15
C PHE A 137 2.00 17.24 -16.76
N PHE A 138 1.30 18.05 -15.96
CA PHE A 138 0.70 19.30 -16.41
C PHE A 138 1.77 20.27 -16.96
N GLN A 139 2.91 20.38 -16.28
CA GLN A 139 4.01 21.25 -16.72
C GLN A 139 4.72 20.76 -17.99
N PHE A 140 4.74 19.46 -18.27
CA PHE A 140 5.27 18.95 -19.54
C PHE A 140 4.24 19.03 -20.68
N MET A 141 2.95 18.81 -20.39
CA MET A 141 1.90 18.84 -21.40
C MET A 141 1.60 20.27 -21.89
N ASN A 142 1.57 21.26 -21.01
CA ASN A 142 1.30 22.66 -21.39
C ASN A 142 2.21 23.21 -22.49
N PRO A 143 3.56 23.13 -22.41
CA PRO A 143 4.43 23.63 -23.46
C PRO A 143 4.34 22.79 -24.75
N MET A 144 4.05 21.48 -24.64
CA MET A 144 3.82 20.63 -25.80
C MET A 144 2.56 21.07 -26.57
N LEU A 145 1.45 21.26 -25.85
CA LEU A 145 0.18 21.75 -26.42
C LEU A 145 0.33 23.16 -26.99
N TYR A 146 0.93 24.08 -26.23
CA TYR A 146 1.19 25.45 -26.70
C TYR A 146 2.02 25.47 -27.98
N ARG A 147 3.07 24.65 -28.08
CA ARG A 147 3.87 24.54 -29.31
C ARG A 147 3.06 23.99 -30.48
N LEU A 148 2.23 22.97 -30.24
CA LEU A 148 1.39 22.37 -31.28
C LEU A 148 0.34 23.37 -31.80
N ASP A 149 -0.31 24.11 -30.90
CA ASP A 149 -1.32 25.13 -31.25
C ASP A 149 -0.69 26.28 -32.04
N VAL A 150 0.49 26.76 -31.62
CA VAL A 150 1.23 27.79 -32.36
C VAL A 150 1.61 27.30 -33.76
N LEU A 151 2.08 26.06 -33.89
CA LEU A 151 2.38 25.46 -35.20
C LEU A 151 1.11 25.32 -36.06
N TYR A 152 -0.01 24.92 -35.46
CA TYR A 152 -1.29 24.77 -36.12
C TYR A 152 -1.84 26.11 -36.66
N ILE A 153 -1.89 27.14 -35.81
CA ILE A 153 -2.32 28.49 -36.21
C ILE A 153 -1.39 29.06 -37.28
N ARG A 154 -0.08 28.88 -37.13
CA ARG A 154 0.91 29.37 -38.10
C ARG A 154 0.77 28.68 -39.45
N SER A 155 0.54 27.36 -39.47
CA SER A 155 0.29 26.61 -40.69
C SER A 155 -0.93 27.14 -41.45
N HIS A 156 -2.04 27.36 -40.73
CA HIS A 156 -3.26 27.88 -41.33
C HIS A 156 -3.07 29.30 -41.90
N LEU A 157 -2.38 30.18 -41.16
CA LEU A 157 -2.08 31.54 -41.62
C LEU A 157 -1.13 31.57 -42.83
N ILE A 158 -0.14 30.67 -42.89
CA ILE A 158 0.74 30.53 -44.05
C ILE A 158 -0.06 30.05 -45.27
N CYS A 159 -0.88 29.02 -45.10
CA CYS A 159 -1.68 28.44 -46.16
C CYS A 159 -2.70 29.45 -46.74
N SER A 160 -3.42 30.19 -45.89
CA SER A 160 -4.38 31.21 -46.33
C SER A 160 -3.72 32.43 -46.98
N ARG A 161 -2.51 32.81 -46.55
CA ARG A 161 -1.78 33.92 -47.18
C ARG A 161 -1.18 33.51 -48.53
N ALA A 162 -0.68 32.28 -48.64
CA ALA A 162 -0.12 31.75 -49.88
C ALA A 162 -1.20 31.57 -50.95
N SER A 163 -2.43 31.15 -50.59
CA SER A 163 -3.50 30.91 -51.57
C SER A 163 -3.91 32.15 -52.37
N HIS A 164 -3.91 33.34 -51.75
CA HIS A 164 -4.19 34.61 -52.45
C HIS A 164 -3.06 35.09 -53.37
N LEU A 165 -1.86 34.54 -53.23
CA LEU A 165 -0.71 34.85 -54.07
C LEU A 165 -0.58 33.89 -55.27
N ILE A 166 -1.41 32.85 -55.32
CA ILE A 166 -1.49 31.96 -56.48
C ILE A 166 -2.33 32.66 -57.55
N ASP A 167 -1.65 33.20 -58.56
CA ASP A 167 -2.33 33.79 -59.72
C ASP A 167 -3.08 32.68 -60.48
N VAL A 168 -4.41 32.75 -60.48
CA VAL A 168 -5.29 31.80 -61.17
C VAL A 168 -4.97 31.75 -62.66
N LYS A 169 -4.40 32.83 -63.24
CA LYS A 169 -3.94 32.82 -64.63
C LYS A 169 -2.78 31.86 -64.86
N ALA A 170 -1.89 31.68 -63.88
CA ALA A 170 -0.79 30.71 -63.97
C ALA A 170 -1.28 29.25 -63.93
N LEU A 171 -2.45 28.99 -63.32
CA LEU A 171 -3.10 27.67 -63.29
C LEU A 171 -3.85 27.34 -64.58
N LEU A 172 -4.35 28.36 -65.28
CA LEU A 172 -5.15 28.22 -66.50
C LEU A 172 -4.34 28.40 -67.79
N THR A 173 -3.09 28.87 -67.70
CA THR A 173 -2.17 28.85 -68.83
C THR A 173 -1.74 27.43 -69.13
N ASP A 174 -2.00 26.95 -70.36
CA ASP A 174 -1.54 25.69 -70.94
C ASP A 174 -0.03 25.71 -71.22
N GLY A 175 0.75 26.07 -70.21
CA GLY A 175 2.19 26.26 -70.27
C GLY A 175 2.84 25.41 -69.19
N ARG A 176 3.61 24.40 -69.61
CA ARG A 176 4.29 23.39 -68.77
C ARG A 176 5.28 23.92 -67.70
N LYS A 177 5.34 25.22 -67.44
CA LYS A 177 6.25 25.84 -66.47
C LYS A 177 5.48 26.67 -65.45
N MET A 178 5.06 26.02 -64.37
CA MET A 178 4.63 26.72 -63.16
C MET A 178 5.87 27.21 -62.39
N LEU A 179 5.90 28.50 -62.06
CA LEU A 179 6.92 29.05 -61.18
C LEU A 179 6.79 28.42 -59.79
N SER A 180 7.87 27.81 -59.30
CA SER A 180 7.90 27.19 -57.98
C SER A 180 7.60 28.21 -56.89
N LEU A 181 6.69 27.85 -55.97
CA LEU A 181 6.26 28.73 -54.87
C LEU A 181 7.37 28.93 -53.83
N TYR A 182 8.43 28.12 -53.89
CA TYR A 182 9.68 28.29 -53.16
C TYR A 182 10.77 28.69 -54.15
N LYS A 183 11.44 29.81 -53.87
CA LYS A 183 12.66 30.22 -54.57
C LYS A 183 13.68 29.10 -54.35
N ASP A 184 14.03 28.38 -55.42
CA ASP A 184 15.03 27.29 -55.49
C ASP A 184 14.54 25.82 -55.39
N VAL A 185 13.25 25.51 -55.62
CA VAL A 185 12.79 24.10 -55.73
C VAL A 185 11.84 23.89 -56.91
N ASP A 186 12.37 23.49 -58.07
CA ASP A 186 11.58 23.07 -59.24
C ASP A 186 11.11 21.62 -59.06
N TYR A 187 9.83 21.44 -58.70
CA TYR A 187 9.24 20.14 -58.35
C TYR A 187 8.79 19.30 -59.56
N PHE A 188 8.77 19.89 -60.76
CA PHE A 188 8.12 19.31 -61.95
C PHE A 188 9.02 19.26 -63.19
N ASP A 189 10.33 19.04 -63.01
CA ASP A 189 11.20 18.67 -64.14
C ASP A 189 11.05 17.18 -64.44
N TYR A 190 10.04 16.85 -65.25
CA TYR A 190 10.05 15.58 -65.99
C TYR A 190 10.79 15.82 -67.30
N THR A 191 12.05 15.40 -67.33
CA THR A 191 12.78 15.19 -68.59
C THR A 191 12.14 14.04 -69.33
N VAL A 192 11.41 14.36 -70.39
CA VAL A 192 10.93 13.40 -71.38
C VAL A 192 11.79 13.60 -72.62
N ASP A 193 12.66 12.62 -72.89
CA ASP A 193 13.32 12.41 -74.18
C ASP A 193 12.30 12.05 -75.26
#